data_AF-A0A960DB18-F1
#
_entry.id   AF-A0A960DB18-F1
#
_cell.length_a   1.000
_cell.length_b   1.000
_cell.length_c   1.000
_cell.angle_alpha   90.00
_cell.angle_beta   90.00
_cell.angle_gamma   90.00
#
_symmetry.space_group_name_H-M   'P 1'
#
loop_
_entity.id
_entity.type
_entity.pdbx_description
1 polymer ?
#
loop_
_entity_poly.entity_id
_entity_poly.type
_entity_poly.pdbx_seq_one_letter_code
_entity_poly.pdbx_strand_id
1 'polypeptide(L)'
;MSTQKQQPPQHYESELQSERRYIAGLYARLDDERVRVQRRYAAALRGTGESLVDRDAEVRALARQMTRLDVADSGLCFGRLDSVDGERLYIGRIGLLDEDNDFEPLLLDWRVPAARAFYVATGASPENMRLRRQFHTRGRHILDFSDEVLGRPGEDDRGGRGDAALLAAVNAPRDDRMRDIVATIQAEQDEIIRLDHQGVLVIEGGPGTGKTVVALHRVAYLLYTQRKRIEHHGVLVVGPNPAFLNHVGRVLPSLGESNVVFMTVGDLIPGLRISARDSPDATRLKGSLQILDVLAAAIADRQRVPQSPIAINLADTSVRIDADTAEWAIQEARASKQPHNDARAVFIDVVTWVLTERAIAKIGRGWLTRDDRAAWEHLRAELVDELGDHEGFAAALDELWPTLTPEVLLAELYTSRTRLRAAGADEALWRAEGDAWTV
;
A
#
# COMPACT_ATOMS: atom_id res chain seq x y z
N MET A 1 -31.46 -21.76 -49.50
CA MET A 1 -31.11 -22.73 -48.45
C MET A 1 -31.14 -22.00 -47.13
N SER A 2 -32.27 -22.11 -46.42
CA SER A 2 -32.51 -21.43 -45.15
C SER A 2 -31.74 -22.15 -44.04
N THR A 3 -30.87 -21.43 -43.35
CA THR A 3 -30.14 -21.90 -42.17
C THR A 3 -31.15 -22.19 -41.06
N GLN A 4 -31.50 -23.46 -40.86
CA GLN A 4 -32.24 -23.91 -39.69
C GLN A 4 -31.38 -23.61 -38.44
N LYS A 5 -31.75 -22.58 -37.68
CA LYS A 5 -31.33 -22.44 -36.28
C LYS A 5 -31.88 -23.65 -35.54
N GLN A 6 -31.03 -24.59 -35.16
CA GLN A 6 -31.38 -25.66 -34.23
C GLN A 6 -31.92 -25.02 -32.95
N GLN A 7 -33.19 -25.28 -32.63
CA GLN A 7 -33.77 -24.91 -31.35
C GLN A 7 -33.00 -25.62 -30.23
N PRO A 8 -32.65 -24.92 -29.13
CA PRO A 8 -32.09 -25.58 -27.97
C PRO A 8 -33.09 -26.63 -27.44
N PRO A 9 -32.61 -27.79 -26.96
CA PRO A 9 -33.49 -28.87 -26.48
C PRO A 9 -34.37 -28.38 -25.32
N GLN A 10 -35.62 -28.85 -25.21
CA GLN A 10 -36.60 -28.40 -24.20
C GLN A 10 -36.07 -28.44 -22.75
N HIS A 11 -35.18 -29.39 -22.44
CA HIS A 11 -34.51 -29.50 -21.15
C HIS A 11 -33.59 -28.30 -20.84
N TYR A 12 -32.87 -27.78 -21.84
CA TYR A 12 -31.99 -26.62 -21.69
C TYR A 12 -32.77 -25.36 -21.33
N GLU A 13 -33.88 -25.10 -22.01
CA GLU A 13 -34.72 -23.92 -21.76
C GLU A 13 -35.36 -23.98 -20.36
N SER A 14 -35.79 -25.17 -19.94
CA SER A 14 -36.33 -25.39 -18.58
C SER A 14 -35.27 -25.12 -17.50
N GLU A 15 -34.07 -25.66 -17.67
CA GLU A 15 -32.94 -25.40 -16.76
C GLU A 15 -32.60 -23.91 -16.74
N LEU A 16 -32.46 -23.25 -17.91
CA LEU A 16 -32.14 -21.83 -17.99
C LEU A 16 -33.18 -20.95 -17.26
N GLN A 17 -34.47 -21.28 -17.36
CA GLN A 17 -35.53 -20.57 -16.64
C GLN A 17 -35.47 -20.82 -15.13
N SER A 18 -35.14 -22.04 -14.69
CA SER A 18 -34.90 -22.35 -13.28
C SER A 18 -33.75 -21.52 -12.71
N GLU A 19 -32.62 -21.47 -13.43
CA GLU A 19 -31.44 -20.71 -13.04
C GLU A 19 -31.72 -19.21 -12.99
N ARG A 20 -32.43 -18.68 -13.99
CA ARG A 20 -32.86 -17.27 -14.00
C ARG A 20 -33.71 -16.94 -12.78
N ARG A 21 -34.61 -17.83 -12.38
CA ARG A 21 -35.46 -17.63 -11.19
C ARG A 21 -34.63 -17.65 -9.90
N TYR A 22 -33.71 -18.60 -9.78
CA TYR A 22 -32.82 -18.69 -8.62
C TYR A 22 -31.94 -17.43 -8.48
N ILE A 23 -31.25 -17.04 -9.55
CA ILE A 23 -30.39 -15.84 -9.55
C ILE A 23 -31.20 -14.56 -9.35
N ALA A 24 -32.44 -14.47 -9.86
CA ALA A 24 -33.32 -13.35 -9.54
C ALA A 24 -33.63 -13.28 -8.03
N GLY A 25 -33.83 -14.42 -7.37
CA GLY A 25 -33.94 -14.51 -5.91
C GLY A 25 -32.70 -14.02 -5.18
N LEU A 26 -31.50 -14.39 -5.66
CA LEU A 26 -30.24 -13.89 -5.11
C LEU A 26 -30.12 -12.36 -5.23
N TYR A 27 -30.51 -11.78 -6.37
CA TYR A 27 -30.53 -10.32 -6.54
C TYR A 27 -31.57 -9.64 -5.64
N ALA A 28 -32.75 -10.24 -5.45
CA ALA A 28 -33.74 -9.71 -4.50
C ALA A 28 -33.16 -9.68 -3.08
N ARG A 29 -32.50 -10.76 -2.64
CA ARG A 29 -31.83 -10.81 -1.34
C ARG A 29 -30.71 -9.78 -1.21
N LEU A 30 -29.91 -9.60 -2.27
CA LEU A 30 -28.87 -8.57 -2.33
C LEU A 30 -29.46 -7.16 -2.18
N ASP A 31 -30.57 -6.87 -2.88
CA ASP A 31 -31.23 -5.57 -2.81
C ASP A 31 -31.85 -5.32 -1.43
N ASP A 32 -32.46 -6.34 -0.81
CA ASP A 32 -32.97 -6.25 0.56
C ASP A 32 -31.85 -5.95 1.58
N GLU A 33 -30.70 -6.63 1.45
CA GLU A 33 -29.53 -6.36 2.29
C GLU A 33 -28.96 -4.95 2.05
N ARG A 34 -28.91 -4.48 0.81
CA ARG A 34 -28.50 -3.09 0.50
C ARG A 34 -29.42 -2.08 1.18
N VAL A 35 -30.74 -2.26 1.06
CA VAL A 35 -31.71 -1.38 1.72
C VAL A 35 -31.53 -1.41 3.23
N ARG A 36 -31.31 -2.58 3.82
CA ARG A 36 -31.06 -2.75 5.26
C ARG A 36 -29.79 -2.01 5.69
N VAL A 37 -28.68 -2.20 5.00
CA VAL A 37 -27.39 -1.54 5.27
C VAL A 37 -27.49 -0.02 5.08
N GLN A 38 -28.14 0.46 4.02
CA GLN A 38 -28.37 1.88 3.77
C GLN A 38 -29.20 2.54 4.89
N ARG A 39 -30.26 1.87 5.36
CA ARG A 39 -31.05 2.37 6.49
C ARG A 39 -30.22 2.47 7.77
N ARG A 40 -29.43 1.44 8.09
CA ARG A 40 -28.50 1.45 9.23
C ARG A 40 -27.45 2.56 9.09
N TYR A 41 -26.88 2.72 7.91
CA TYR A 41 -25.91 3.77 7.62
C TYR A 41 -26.49 5.16 7.85
N ALA A 42 -27.68 5.44 7.31
CA ALA A 42 -28.37 6.71 7.51
C ALA A 42 -28.76 6.94 8.99
N ALA A 43 -29.09 5.87 9.72
CA ALA A 43 -29.36 5.95 11.16
C ALA A 43 -28.09 6.28 11.96
N ALA A 44 -26.98 5.57 11.72
CA ALA A 44 -25.68 5.84 12.35
C ALA A 44 -25.16 7.25 12.04
N LEU A 45 -25.37 7.73 10.80
CA LEU A 45 -24.99 9.08 10.39
C LEU A 45 -25.84 10.17 11.08
N ARG A 46 -27.11 9.89 11.41
CA ARG A 46 -27.97 10.83 12.16
C ARG A 46 -27.86 10.66 13.67
N GLY A 47 -27.36 9.52 14.13
CA GLY A 47 -27.24 9.20 15.54
C GLY A 47 -26.24 10.09 16.26
N THR A 48 -26.60 10.53 17.46
CA THR A 48 -25.74 11.24 18.40
C THR A 48 -25.17 10.27 19.44
N GLY A 49 -24.75 9.06 19.01
CA GLY A 49 -24.38 7.95 19.89
C GLY A 49 -23.42 8.33 21.04
N GLU A 50 -23.31 7.45 22.04
CA GLU A 50 -22.59 7.71 23.31
C GLU A 50 -21.14 8.21 23.14
N SER A 51 -20.47 7.85 22.03
CA SER A 51 -19.14 8.33 21.64
C SER A 51 -19.05 8.63 20.14
N LEU A 52 -18.38 9.73 19.78
CA LEU A 52 -18.10 10.09 18.38
C LEU A 52 -17.22 9.04 17.69
N VAL A 53 -16.33 8.39 18.42
CA VAL A 53 -15.40 7.37 17.88
C VAL A 53 -16.16 6.12 17.44
N ASP A 54 -17.11 5.66 18.25
CA ASP A 54 -17.90 4.46 17.94
C ASP A 54 -18.84 4.68 16.76
N ARG A 55 -19.44 5.88 16.68
CA ARG A 55 -20.23 6.31 15.52
C ARG A 55 -19.39 6.29 14.24
N ASP A 56 -18.20 6.90 14.28
CA ASP A 56 -17.31 6.93 13.12
C ASP A 56 -16.88 5.52 12.69
N ALA A 57 -16.60 4.63 13.65
CA ALA A 57 -16.27 3.24 13.38
C ALA A 57 -17.44 2.49 12.72
N GLU A 58 -18.67 2.65 13.23
CA GLU A 58 -19.87 2.04 12.65
C GLU A 58 -20.15 2.57 11.24
N VAL A 59 -20.09 3.89 11.04
CA VAL A 59 -20.30 4.54 9.74
C VAL A 59 -19.29 4.02 8.71
N ARG A 60 -18.01 3.90 9.08
CA ARG A 60 -16.97 3.33 8.20
C ARG A 60 -17.20 1.85 7.91
N ALA A 61 -17.64 1.06 8.89
CA ALA A 61 -17.96 -0.35 8.69
C ALA A 61 -19.13 -0.54 7.71
N LEU A 62 -20.22 0.21 7.90
CA LEU A 62 -21.40 0.18 7.05
C LEU A 62 -21.10 0.69 5.63
N ALA A 63 -20.28 1.75 5.50
CA ALA A 63 -19.83 2.24 4.19
C ALA A 63 -19.05 1.15 3.42
N ARG A 64 -18.12 0.45 4.09
CA ARG A 64 -17.39 -0.68 3.49
C ARG A 64 -18.32 -1.81 3.06
N GLN A 65 -19.30 -2.14 3.90
CA GLN A 65 -20.30 -3.16 3.57
C GLN A 65 -21.14 -2.76 2.36
N MET A 66 -21.57 -1.49 2.26
CA MET A 66 -22.33 -0.97 1.13
C MET A 66 -21.53 -1.07 -0.18
N THR A 67 -20.27 -0.60 -0.18
CA THR A 67 -19.37 -0.74 -1.34
C THR A 67 -19.24 -2.19 -1.79
N ARG A 68 -19.07 -3.13 -0.85
CA ARG A 68 -18.98 -4.56 -1.16
C ARG A 68 -20.25 -5.11 -1.82
N LEU A 69 -21.43 -4.69 -1.35
CA LEU A 69 -22.71 -5.11 -1.94
C LEU A 69 -22.92 -4.48 -3.32
N ASP A 70 -22.58 -3.20 -3.51
CA ASP A 70 -22.73 -2.49 -4.79
C ASP A 70 -21.92 -3.12 -5.92
N VAL A 71 -20.74 -3.63 -5.60
CA VAL A 71 -19.87 -4.33 -6.54
C VAL A 71 -20.51 -5.59 -7.14
N ALA A 72 -21.40 -6.24 -6.38
CA ALA A 72 -22.07 -7.47 -6.81
C ALA A 72 -23.31 -7.21 -7.70
N ASP A 73 -23.54 -5.98 -8.16
CA ASP A 73 -24.71 -5.65 -9.01
C ASP A 73 -24.68 -6.29 -10.40
N SER A 74 -23.49 -6.64 -10.89
CA SER A 74 -23.29 -7.27 -12.19
C SER A 74 -22.50 -8.55 -12.01
N GLY A 75 -23.02 -9.67 -12.53
CA GLY A 75 -22.36 -10.97 -12.43
C GLY A 75 -22.21 -11.45 -10.99
N LEU A 76 -23.26 -11.27 -10.17
CA LEU A 76 -23.34 -11.73 -8.78
C LEU A 76 -22.94 -13.21 -8.65
N CYS A 77 -23.59 -14.06 -9.45
CA CYS A 77 -23.33 -15.49 -9.55
C CYS A 77 -22.89 -15.80 -10.99
N PHE A 78 -21.74 -16.46 -11.11
CA PHE A 78 -21.12 -16.78 -12.39
C PHE A 78 -20.99 -18.28 -12.63
N GLY A 79 -21.33 -19.11 -11.64
CA GLY A 79 -21.37 -20.55 -11.84
C GLY A 79 -22.02 -21.32 -10.72
N ARG A 80 -22.16 -22.62 -10.95
CA ARG A 80 -22.72 -23.62 -10.03
C ARG A 80 -21.88 -24.89 -10.08
N LEU A 81 -21.71 -25.53 -8.94
CA LEU A 81 -21.18 -26.89 -8.83
C LEU A 81 -22.28 -27.82 -8.35
N ASP A 82 -22.35 -29.00 -8.94
CA ASP A 82 -23.17 -30.09 -8.42
C ASP A 82 -22.24 -31.16 -7.86
N SER A 83 -22.40 -31.49 -6.58
CA SER A 83 -21.67 -32.57 -5.93
C SER A 83 -22.16 -33.94 -6.40
N VAL A 84 -21.35 -34.98 -6.19
CA VAL A 84 -21.76 -36.37 -6.34
C VAL A 84 -22.94 -36.75 -5.45
N ASP A 85 -23.10 -36.07 -4.31
CA ASP A 85 -24.20 -36.28 -3.36
C ASP A 85 -25.48 -35.52 -3.73
N GLY A 86 -25.45 -34.77 -4.84
CA GLY A 86 -26.60 -34.01 -5.35
C GLY A 86 -26.75 -32.60 -4.78
N GLU A 87 -25.84 -32.18 -3.88
CA GLU A 87 -25.78 -30.81 -3.37
C GLU A 87 -25.40 -29.81 -4.47
N ARG A 88 -26.05 -28.64 -4.46
CA ARG A 88 -25.82 -27.56 -5.42
C ARG A 88 -25.16 -26.38 -4.72
N LEU A 89 -23.97 -26.01 -5.19
CA LEU A 89 -23.20 -24.89 -4.66
C LEU A 89 -23.13 -23.79 -5.72
N TYR A 90 -23.79 -22.67 -5.48
CA TYR A 90 -23.69 -21.50 -6.35
C TYR A 90 -22.46 -20.68 -5.98
N ILE A 91 -21.69 -20.26 -6.98
CA ILE A 91 -20.43 -19.54 -6.82
C ILE A 91 -20.58 -18.11 -7.35
N GLY A 92 -20.13 -17.14 -6.57
CA GLY A 92 -20.30 -15.73 -6.84
C GLY A 92 -19.20 -14.83 -6.33
N ARG A 93 -19.35 -13.53 -6.59
CA ARG A 93 -18.40 -12.49 -6.18
C ARG A 93 -18.41 -12.24 -4.68
N ILE A 94 -19.55 -12.47 -4.04
CA ILE A 94 -19.78 -12.28 -2.61
C ILE A 94 -20.55 -13.50 -2.07
N GLY A 95 -20.49 -13.70 -0.76
CA GLY A 95 -21.32 -14.69 -0.07
C GLY A 95 -22.69 -14.11 0.29
N LEU A 96 -23.76 -14.89 0.08
CA LEU A 96 -25.11 -14.62 0.58
C LEU A 96 -25.59 -15.81 1.41
N LEU A 97 -26.15 -15.51 2.58
CA LEU A 97 -26.64 -16.50 3.53
C LEU A 97 -28.15 -16.35 3.69
N ASP A 98 -28.84 -17.45 3.93
CA ASP A 98 -30.25 -17.48 4.30
C ASP A 98 -30.41 -17.32 5.82
N GLU A 99 -30.70 -16.10 6.27
CA GLU A 99 -30.88 -15.82 7.71
C GLU A 99 -32.09 -16.55 8.30
N ASP A 100 -33.08 -16.91 7.48
CA ASP A 100 -34.30 -17.57 7.93
C ASP A 100 -34.12 -19.10 8.01
N ASN A 101 -33.07 -19.64 7.36
CA ASN A 101 -32.77 -21.07 7.32
C ASN A 101 -31.37 -21.39 7.89
N ASP A 102 -31.14 -21.06 9.16
CA ASP A 102 -29.89 -21.36 9.90
C ASP A 102 -28.60 -20.93 9.17
N PHE A 103 -28.67 -19.80 8.44
CA PHE A 103 -27.55 -19.25 7.66
C PHE A 103 -27.04 -20.20 6.56
N GLU A 104 -27.92 -21.01 5.96
CA GLU A 104 -27.57 -21.82 4.80
C GLU A 104 -26.97 -20.96 3.67
N PRO A 105 -25.87 -21.38 3.03
CA PRO A 105 -25.25 -20.59 1.98
C PRO A 105 -26.05 -20.64 0.68
N LEU A 106 -26.73 -19.54 0.35
CA LEU A 106 -27.41 -19.36 -0.93
C LEU A 106 -26.42 -19.10 -2.08
N LEU A 107 -25.31 -18.43 -1.76
CA LEU A 107 -24.24 -18.12 -2.69
C LEU A 107 -22.90 -18.13 -1.95
N LEU A 108 -21.94 -18.88 -2.48
CA LEU A 108 -20.58 -18.92 -1.95
C LEU A 108 -19.71 -17.85 -2.60
N ASP A 109 -18.96 -17.11 -1.78
CA ASP A 109 -17.90 -16.23 -2.26
C ASP A 109 -16.79 -17.08 -2.88
N TRP A 110 -16.32 -16.71 -4.06
CA TRP A 110 -15.26 -17.43 -4.78
C TRP A 110 -13.98 -17.65 -3.95
N ARG A 111 -13.73 -16.83 -2.93
CA ARG A 111 -12.53 -16.89 -2.08
C ARG A 111 -12.60 -17.96 -1.00
N VAL A 112 -13.77 -18.55 -0.73
CA VAL A 112 -13.87 -19.62 0.28
C VAL A 112 -13.19 -20.90 -0.21
N PRO A 113 -12.68 -21.75 0.71
CA PRO A 113 -12.09 -23.04 0.33
C PRO A 113 -13.06 -23.95 -0.43
N ALA A 114 -14.34 -23.95 -0.07
CA ALA A 114 -15.38 -24.75 -0.73
C ALA A 114 -15.59 -24.37 -2.21
N ALA A 115 -15.26 -23.14 -2.61
CA ALA A 115 -15.34 -22.70 -4.00
C ALA A 115 -14.12 -23.12 -4.85
N ARG A 116 -13.04 -23.66 -4.24
CA ARG A 116 -11.81 -24.05 -4.95
C ARG A 116 -12.08 -25.04 -6.07
N ALA A 117 -12.96 -26.03 -5.83
CA ALA A 117 -13.31 -27.04 -6.81
C ALA A 117 -13.85 -26.43 -8.12
N PHE A 118 -14.42 -25.22 -8.09
CA PHE A 118 -14.89 -24.54 -9.30
C PHE A 118 -13.76 -24.25 -10.30
N TYR A 119 -12.53 -24.05 -9.82
CA TYR A 119 -11.39 -23.71 -10.67
C TYR A 119 -10.50 -24.91 -10.98
N VAL A 120 -10.27 -25.77 -10.00
CA VAL A 120 -9.25 -26.84 -10.10
C VAL A 120 -9.82 -28.21 -10.43
N ALA A 121 -11.14 -28.42 -10.25
CA ALA A 121 -11.73 -29.73 -10.53
C ALA A 121 -11.67 -30.01 -12.03
N THR A 122 -11.34 -31.27 -12.35
CA THR A 122 -11.20 -31.78 -13.71
C THR A 122 -11.85 -33.16 -13.83
N GLY A 123 -11.96 -33.66 -15.06
CA GLY A 123 -12.35 -35.06 -15.31
C GLY A 123 -11.49 -36.09 -14.54
N ALA A 124 -10.19 -35.81 -14.36
CA ALA A 124 -9.25 -36.71 -13.68
C ALA A 124 -9.23 -36.54 -12.15
N SER A 125 -9.47 -35.33 -11.66
CA SER A 125 -9.55 -35.00 -10.24
C SER A 125 -10.80 -34.16 -9.97
N PRO A 126 -11.97 -34.80 -9.77
CA PRO A 126 -13.25 -34.10 -9.68
C PRO A 126 -13.51 -33.40 -8.34
N GLU A 127 -12.70 -33.62 -7.29
CA GLU A 127 -12.87 -32.96 -5.97
C GLU A 127 -14.29 -33.14 -5.39
N ASN A 128 -14.85 -34.36 -5.51
CA ASN A 128 -16.25 -34.70 -5.15
C ASN A 128 -17.34 -33.94 -5.92
N MET A 129 -17.02 -33.35 -7.07
CA MET A 129 -17.97 -32.68 -7.95
C MET A 129 -18.28 -33.52 -9.18
N ARG A 130 -19.51 -33.41 -9.68
CA ARG A 130 -20.00 -34.10 -10.88
C ARG A 130 -20.22 -33.15 -12.04
N LEU A 131 -20.66 -31.93 -11.77
CA LEU A 131 -20.97 -30.94 -12.80
C LEU A 131 -20.42 -29.58 -12.41
N ARG A 132 -19.80 -28.89 -13.36
CA ARG A 132 -19.51 -27.48 -13.31
C ARG A 132 -20.35 -26.76 -14.36
N ARG A 133 -21.22 -25.85 -13.91
CA ARG A 133 -22.00 -24.97 -14.78
C ARG A 133 -21.44 -23.56 -14.70
N GLN A 134 -21.21 -22.95 -15.85
CA GLN A 134 -20.77 -21.56 -15.99
C GLN A 134 -21.89 -20.72 -16.59
N PHE A 135 -22.18 -19.58 -15.97
CA PHE A 135 -23.23 -18.67 -16.43
C PHE A 135 -22.64 -17.52 -17.24
N HIS A 136 -23.16 -17.30 -18.45
CA HIS A 136 -22.87 -16.08 -19.20
C HIS A 136 -23.91 -15.03 -18.82
N THR A 137 -23.45 -13.97 -18.16
CA THR A 137 -24.32 -12.93 -17.63
C THR A 137 -24.06 -11.58 -18.29
N ARG A 138 -25.12 -10.77 -18.39
CA ARG A 138 -25.05 -9.35 -18.74
C ARG A 138 -25.81 -8.57 -17.69
N GLY A 139 -25.06 -7.85 -16.86
CA GLY A 139 -25.63 -7.19 -15.67
C GLY A 139 -26.25 -8.24 -14.74
N ARG A 140 -27.57 -8.12 -14.52
CA ARG A 140 -28.34 -9.01 -13.65
C ARG A 140 -28.95 -10.23 -14.35
N HIS A 141 -28.79 -10.36 -15.67
CA HIS A 141 -29.48 -11.39 -16.45
C HIS A 141 -28.53 -12.48 -16.96
N ILE A 142 -28.95 -13.74 -16.81
CA ILE A 142 -28.31 -14.89 -17.45
C ILE A 142 -28.75 -14.94 -18.91
N LEU A 143 -27.80 -14.86 -19.82
CA LEU A 143 -28.02 -15.02 -21.25
C LEU A 143 -28.14 -16.51 -21.58
N ASP A 144 -27.14 -17.28 -21.17
CA ASP A 144 -27.03 -18.72 -21.38
C ASP A 144 -26.09 -19.35 -20.32
N PHE A 145 -25.91 -20.67 -20.37
CA PHE A 145 -24.95 -21.39 -19.53
C PHE A 145 -24.23 -22.49 -20.32
N SER A 146 -23.07 -22.91 -19.80
CA SER A 146 -22.26 -24.02 -20.31
C SER A 146 -21.96 -25.02 -19.20
N ASP A 147 -22.14 -26.32 -19.50
CA ASP A 147 -21.95 -27.42 -18.56
C ASP A 147 -20.70 -28.22 -18.91
N GLU A 148 -19.92 -28.53 -17.89
CA GLU A 148 -18.75 -29.39 -17.94
C GLU A 148 -18.93 -30.52 -16.92
N VAL A 149 -18.80 -31.76 -17.40
CA VAL A 149 -18.91 -32.96 -16.58
C VAL A 149 -17.54 -33.25 -15.97
N LEU A 150 -17.52 -33.41 -14.66
CA LEU A 150 -16.35 -33.73 -13.86
C LEU A 150 -16.39 -35.21 -13.48
N GLY A 151 -15.25 -35.89 -13.54
CA GLY A 151 -15.17 -37.35 -13.38
C GLY A 151 -15.37 -38.13 -14.69
N ARG A 152 -15.74 -39.42 -14.57
CA ARG A 152 -16.04 -40.28 -15.72
C ARG A 152 -17.46 -39.97 -16.23
N PRO A 153 -17.64 -39.63 -17.52
CA PRO A 153 -18.98 -39.41 -18.07
C PRO A 153 -19.81 -40.69 -17.99
N GLY A 154 -21.05 -40.60 -17.50
CA GLY A 154 -22.04 -41.66 -17.64
C GLY A 154 -22.59 -41.76 -19.07
N GLU A 155 -23.36 -42.81 -19.38
CA GLU A 155 -23.96 -43.03 -20.72
C GLU A 155 -24.96 -41.90 -21.12
N ASP A 156 -25.48 -41.14 -20.15
CA ASP A 156 -26.38 -39.99 -20.34
C ASP A 156 -25.67 -38.61 -20.39
N ASP A 157 -24.36 -38.56 -20.12
CA ASP A 157 -23.62 -37.30 -19.98
C ASP A 157 -23.11 -36.78 -21.33
N ARG A 158 -23.93 -35.97 -22.00
CA ARG A 158 -23.50 -35.20 -23.19
C ARG A 158 -22.93 -33.84 -22.77
N GLY A 159 -21.77 -33.83 -22.11
CA GLY A 159 -21.06 -32.62 -21.69
C GLY A 159 -20.35 -31.90 -22.85
N GLY A 160 -20.59 -30.60 -23.00
CA GLY A 160 -19.88 -29.73 -23.95
C GLY A 160 -18.48 -29.35 -23.46
N ARG A 161 -17.59 -28.94 -24.38
CA ARG A 161 -16.23 -28.46 -24.05
C ARG A 161 -16.28 -27.24 -23.12
N GLY A 162 -15.62 -27.32 -21.97
CA GLY A 162 -15.53 -26.27 -20.93
C GLY A 162 -14.83 -24.95 -21.32
N ASP A 163 -14.46 -24.78 -22.60
CA ASP A 163 -13.76 -23.58 -23.09
C ASP A 163 -14.69 -22.42 -23.46
N ALA A 164 -16.02 -22.60 -23.38
CA ALA A 164 -16.98 -21.61 -23.86
C ALA A 164 -16.87 -20.25 -23.15
N ALA A 165 -16.75 -20.23 -21.81
CA ALA A 165 -16.61 -18.98 -21.05
C ALA A 165 -15.26 -18.30 -21.28
N LEU A 166 -14.18 -19.07 -21.41
CA LEU A 166 -12.86 -18.54 -21.74
C LEU A 166 -12.86 -17.93 -23.16
N LEU A 167 -13.43 -18.62 -24.14
CA LEU A 167 -13.59 -18.13 -25.51
C LEU A 167 -14.48 -16.88 -25.57
N ALA A 168 -15.58 -16.84 -24.81
CA ALA A 168 -16.43 -15.68 -24.71
C ALA A 168 -15.70 -14.47 -24.10
N ALA A 169 -14.90 -14.69 -23.04
CA ALA A 169 -14.08 -13.65 -22.42
C ALA A 169 -12.99 -13.13 -23.38
N VAL A 170 -12.35 -14.02 -24.14
CA VAL A 170 -11.33 -13.66 -25.16
C VAL A 170 -11.95 -12.85 -26.31
N ASN A 171 -13.18 -13.19 -26.72
CA ASN A 171 -13.90 -12.50 -27.80
C ASN A 171 -14.65 -11.25 -27.34
N ALA A 172 -14.72 -10.98 -26.04
CA ALA A 172 -15.42 -9.82 -25.51
C ALA A 172 -14.73 -8.51 -25.97
N PRO A 173 -15.49 -7.44 -26.27
CA PRO A 173 -14.91 -6.16 -26.66
C PRO A 173 -13.90 -5.70 -25.60
N ARG A 174 -12.71 -5.30 -26.05
CA ARG A 174 -11.70 -4.71 -25.19
C ARG A 174 -12.23 -3.39 -24.64
N ASP A 175 -12.16 -3.23 -23.33
CA ASP A 175 -12.48 -2.00 -22.62
C ASP A 175 -11.16 -1.28 -22.31
N ASP A 176 -11.21 0.04 -22.13
CA ASP A 176 -10.05 0.83 -21.70
C ASP A 176 -9.57 0.42 -20.29
N ARG A 177 -10.46 -0.21 -19.51
CA ARG A 177 -10.16 -0.73 -18.17
C ARG A 177 -10.07 -2.25 -18.14
N MET A 178 -9.17 -2.75 -17.29
CA MET A 178 -9.04 -4.17 -17.01
C MET A 178 -10.31 -4.70 -16.33
N ARG A 179 -10.80 -5.84 -16.82
CA ARG A 179 -11.90 -6.58 -16.19
C ARG A 179 -11.33 -7.59 -15.20
N ASP A 180 -12.10 -7.90 -14.16
CA ASP A 180 -11.80 -9.07 -13.34
C ASP A 180 -12.01 -10.35 -14.16
N ILE A 181 -11.38 -11.43 -13.72
CA ILE A 181 -11.40 -12.73 -14.41
C ILE A 181 -12.02 -13.81 -13.53
N VAL A 182 -12.75 -13.46 -12.47
CA VAL A 182 -13.16 -14.41 -11.42
C VAL A 182 -13.86 -15.62 -12.04
N ALA A 183 -14.75 -15.41 -13.01
CA ALA A 183 -15.47 -16.49 -13.68
C ALA A 183 -14.59 -17.39 -14.60
N THR A 184 -13.39 -16.93 -14.97
CA THR A 184 -12.50 -17.57 -15.96
C THR A 184 -11.10 -17.84 -15.41
N ILE A 185 -10.92 -17.81 -14.08
CA ILE A 185 -9.64 -18.18 -13.45
C ILE A 185 -9.31 -19.62 -13.86
N GLN A 186 -8.10 -19.83 -14.39
CA GLN A 186 -7.60 -21.15 -14.76
C GLN A 186 -6.94 -21.84 -13.57
N ALA A 187 -6.77 -23.16 -13.63
CA ALA A 187 -6.22 -23.96 -12.53
C ALA A 187 -4.83 -23.48 -12.08
N GLU A 188 -3.92 -23.19 -13.01
CA GLU A 188 -2.57 -22.68 -12.71
C GLU A 188 -2.61 -21.28 -12.09
N GLN A 189 -3.62 -20.47 -12.45
CA GLN A 189 -3.83 -19.15 -11.87
C GLN A 189 -4.39 -19.26 -10.45
N ASP A 190 -5.34 -20.18 -10.21
CA ASP A 190 -5.91 -20.44 -8.88
C ASP A 190 -4.82 -20.93 -7.91
N GLU A 191 -3.91 -21.79 -8.38
CA GLU A 191 -2.76 -22.23 -7.58
C GLU A 191 -1.93 -21.04 -7.08
N ILE A 192 -1.59 -20.10 -7.97
CA ILE A 192 -0.86 -18.87 -7.61
C ILE A 192 -1.69 -17.98 -6.68
N ILE A 193 -2.99 -17.82 -6.93
CA ILE A 193 -3.89 -16.99 -6.12
C ILE A 193 -4.02 -17.53 -4.71
N ARG A 194 -4.18 -18.84 -4.55
CA ARG A 194 -4.40 -19.50 -3.25
C ARG A 194 -3.14 -19.99 -2.57
N LEU A 195 -1.97 -19.86 -3.20
CA LEU A 195 -0.69 -20.30 -2.64
C LEU A 195 -0.51 -19.77 -1.21
N ASP A 196 -0.43 -20.69 -0.26
CA ASP A 196 -0.18 -20.36 1.14
C ASP A 196 1.31 -20.09 1.34
N HIS A 197 1.71 -18.83 1.11
CA HIS A 197 3.07 -18.37 1.26
C HIS A 197 3.10 -17.08 2.07
N GLN A 198 3.96 -17.08 3.09
CA GLN A 198 4.23 -15.89 3.90
C GLN A 198 5.52 -15.25 3.40
N GLY A 199 5.43 -14.01 2.91
CA GLY A 199 6.59 -13.25 2.43
C GLY A 199 6.47 -12.85 0.96
N VAL A 200 7.60 -12.89 0.26
CA VAL A 200 7.74 -12.37 -1.10
C VAL A 200 7.40 -13.46 -2.12
N LEU A 201 6.38 -13.20 -2.94
CA LEU A 201 6.05 -14.03 -4.12
C LEU A 201 6.39 -13.28 -5.40
N VAL A 202 7.15 -13.91 -6.28
CA VAL A 202 7.43 -13.42 -7.63
C VAL A 202 6.58 -14.20 -8.63
N ILE A 203 5.78 -13.48 -9.43
CA ILE A 203 4.97 -14.06 -10.51
C ILE A 203 5.63 -13.70 -11.84
N GLU A 204 6.39 -14.63 -12.40
CA GLU A 204 7.04 -14.50 -13.70
C GLU A 204 6.28 -15.27 -14.78
N GLY A 205 6.33 -14.80 -16.02
CA GLY A 205 5.67 -15.46 -17.15
C GLY A 205 5.67 -14.61 -18.41
N GLY A 206 5.32 -15.22 -19.54
CA GLY A 206 5.33 -14.55 -20.85
C GLY A 206 4.32 -13.40 -20.99
N PRO A 207 4.45 -12.55 -22.02
CA PRO A 207 3.43 -11.56 -22.38
C PRO A 207 2.05 -12.23 -22.56
N GLY A 208 0.99 -11.59 -22.07
CA GLY A 208 -0.38 -12.07 -22.25
C GLY A 208 -0.85 -13.17 -21.29
N THR A 209 -0.01 -13.68 -20.38
CA THR A 209 -0.41 -14.74 -19.42
C THR A 209 -1.26 -14.27 -18.24
N GLY A 210 -1.68 -13.00 -18.22
CA GLY A 210 -2.57 -12.47 -17.17
C GLY A 210 -1.92 -12.19 -15.81
N LYS A 211 -0.59 -12.19 -15.70
CA LYS A 211 0.16 -12.00 -14.42
C LYS A 211 -0.38 -10.89 -13.52
N THR A 212 -0.60 -9.70 -14.08
CA THR A 212 -1.11 -8.55 -13.33
C THR A 212 -2.50 -8.82 -12.75
N VAL A 213 -3.37 -9.43 -13.54
CA VAL A 213 -4.72 -9.80 -13.10
C VAL A 213 -4.64 -10.85 -11.99
N VAL A 214 -3.82 -11.89 -12.18
CA VAL A 214 -3.58 -12.96 -11.19
C VAL A 214 -3.06 -12.37 -9.87
N ALA A 215 -2.09 -11.45 -9.93
CA ALA A 215 -1.56 -10.76 -8.76
C ALA A 215 -2.65 -9.98 -8.00
N LEU A 216 -3.51 -9.26 -8.70
CA LEU A 216 -4.62 -8.50 -8.08
C LEU A 216 -5.67 -9.44 -7.46
N HIS A 217 -5.97 -10.57 -8.09
CA HIS A 217 -6.89 -11.56 -7.51
C HIS A 217 -6.26 -12.24 -6.28
N ARG A 218 -4.95 -12.49 -6.31
CA ARG A 218 -4.21 -12.95 -5.12
C ARG A 218 -4.32 -11.95 -3.97
N VAL A 219 -4.15 -10.66 -4.24
CA VAL A 219 -4.33 -9.60 -3.23
C VAL A 219 -5.75 -9.65 -2.64
N ALA A 220 -6.79 -9.76 -3.47
CA ALA A 220 -8.17 -9.89 -2.98
C ALA A 220 -8.40 -11.15 -2.15
N TYR A 221 -7.77 -12.28 -2.52
CA TYR A 221 -7.82 -13.52 -1.74
C TYR A 221 -7.12 -13.37 -0.38
N LEU A 222 -5.96 -12.73 -0.33
CA LEU A 222 -5.23 -12.46 0.91
C LEU A 222 -5.99 -11.49 1.82
N LEU A 223 -6.60 -10.43 1.28
CA LEU A 223 -7.44 -9.49 2.02
C LEU A 223 -8.65 -10.19 2.68
N TYR A 224 -9.22 -11.18 1.98
CA TYR A 224 -10.31 -11.98 2.51
C TYR A 224 -9.86 -12.98 3.58
N THR A 225 -8.86 -13.81 3.27
CA THR A 225 -8.43 -14.92 4.15
C THR A 225 -7.61 -14.44 5.35
N GLN A 226 -6.83 -13.36 5.19
CA GLN A 226 -5.95 -12.81 6.22
C GLN A 226 -6.44 -11.45 6.74
N ARG A 227 -7.77 -11.23 6.72
CA ARG A 227 -8.40 -9.95 7.08
C ARG A 227 -7.87 -9.38 8.40
N LYS A 228 -7.77 -10.19 9.45
CA LYS A 228 -7.26 -9.75 10.77
C LYS A 228 -5.84 -9.17 10.74
N ARG A 229 -4.99 -9.60 9.80
CA ARG A 229 -3.60 -9.11 9.66
C ARG A 229 -3.52 -7.85 8.79
N ILE A 230 -4.31 -7.79 7.72
CA ILE A 230 -4.18 -6.78 6.66
C ILE A 230 -5.14 -5.59 6.87
N GLU A 231 -6.23 -5.75 7.62
CA GLU A 231 -7.25 -4.70 7.82
C GLU A 231 -6.68 -3.40 8.41
N HIS A 232 -5.57 -3.46 9.15
CA HIS A 232 -4.90 -2.29 9.72
C HIS A 232 -3.84 -1.63 8.82
N HIS A 233 -3.34 -2.32 7.79
CA HIS A 233 -2.17 -1.88 7.01
C HIS A 233 -2.48 -1.50 5.55
N GLY A 234 -3.64 -1.91 5.02
CA GLY A 234 -4.03 -1.65 3.63
C GLY A 234 -3.09 -2.32 2.61
N VAL A 235 -3.29 -2.03 1.33
CA VAL A 235 -2.46 -2.55 0.23
C VAL A 235 -1.92 -1.41 -0.61
N LEU A 236 -0.61 -1.37 -0.84
CA LEU A 236 0.03 -0.45 -1.77
C LEU A 236 0.32 -1.18 -3.09
N VAL A 237 -0.27 -0.69 -4.19
CA VAL A 237 0.02 -1.15 -5.54
C VAL A 237 0.86 -0.08 -6.24
N VAL A 238 2.14 -0.38 -6.46
CA VAL A 238 3.04 0.51 -7.20
C VAL A 238 3.06 0.12 -8.67
N GLY A 239 2.80 1.10 -9.55
CA GLY A 239 2.79 0.92 -11.00
C GLY A 239 3.77 1.84 -11.72
N PRO A 240 4.09 1.54 -12.99
CA PRO A 240 5.08 2.29 -13.75
C PRO A 240 4.59 3.68 -14.17
N ASN A 241 3.27 3.88 -14.32
CA ASN A 241 2.68 5.16 -14.71
C ASN A 241 1.17 5.23 -14.35
N PRO A 242 0.58 6.44 -14.32
CA PRO A 242 -0.83 6.60 -13.97
C PRO A 242 -1.82 5.92 -14.94
N ALA A 243 -1.48 5.82 -16.23
CA ALA A 243 -2.32 5.13 -17.22
C ALA A 243 -2.45 3.63 -16.90
N PHE A 244 -1.35 2.98 -16.55
CA PHE A 244 -1.36 1.59 -16.09
C PHE A 244 -2.19 1.44 -14.80
N LEU A 245 -1.99 2.33 -13.82
CA LEU A 245 -2.74 2.31 -12.56
C LEU A 245 -4.25 2.47 -12.79
N ASN A 246 -4.64 3.38 -13.69
CA ASN A 246 -6.04 3.57 -14.09
C ASN A 246 -6.61 2.33 -14.79
N HIS A 247 -5.81 1.66 -15.61
CA HIS A 247 -6.20 0.44 -16.30
C HIS A 247 -6.48 -0.69 -15.31
N VAL A 248 -5.60 -0.91 -14.33
CA VAL A 248 -5.73 -2.00 -13.35
C VAL A 248 -6.60 -1.66 -12.13
N GLY A 249 -6.77 -0.37 -11.84
CA GLY A 249 -7.34 0.14 -10.60
C GLY A 249 -8.81 -0.21 -10.37
N ARG A 250 -9.50 -0.75 -11.39
CA ARG A 250 -10.90 -1.22 -11.26
C ARG A 250 -11.01 -2.64 -10.71
N VAL A 251 -9.98 -3.47 -10.84
CA VAL A 251 -10.05 -4.90 -10.51
C VAL A 251 -10.37 -5.13 -9.03
N LEU A 252 -9.56 -4.59 -8.12
CA LEU A 252 -9.75 -4.77 -6.67
C LEU A 252 -11.08 -4.16 -6.17
N PRO A 253 -11.46 -2.93 -6.56
CA PRO A 253 -12.79 -2.41 -6.28
C PRO A 253 -13.91 -3.33 -6.80
N SER A 254 -13.77 -3.89 -8.01
CA SER A 254 -14.77 -4.83 -8.57
C SER A 254 -14.84 -6.19 -7.87
N LEU A 255 -14.01 -6.41 -6.85
CA LEU A 255 -14.03 -7.57 -5.95
C LEU A 255 -14.48 -7.19 -4.53
N GLY A 256 -14.87 -5.93 -4.30
CA GLY A 256 -15.33 -5.42 -3.02
C GLY A 256 -14.20 -4.94 -2.11
N GLU A 257 -12.98 -4.80 -2.63
CA GLU A 257 -11.81 -4.36 -1.85
C GLU A 257 -11.58 -2.85 -1.99
N SER A 258 -11.68 -2.13 -0.86
CA SER A 258 -11.59 -0.66 -0.83
C SER A 258 -10.33 -0.13 -0.13
N ASN A 259 -9.56 -0.99 0.55
CA ASN A 259 -8.37 -0.57 1.31
C ASN A 259 -7.09 -0.73 0.46
N VAL A 260 -7.07 -0.07 -0.70
CA VAL A 260 -6.00 -0.19 -1.69
C VAL A 260 -5.59 1.20 -2.16
N VAL A 261 -4.29 1.48 -2.13
CA VAL A 261 -3.68 2.71 -2.60
C VAL A 261 -2.85 2.39 -3.84
N PHE A 262 -3.12 3.11 -4.92
CA PHE A 262 -2.38 3.01 -6.17
C PHE A 262 -1.45 4.22 -6.29
N MET A 263 -0.16 3.99 -6.46
CA MET A 263 0.85 5.03 -6.59
C MET A 263 1.86 4.69 -7.68
N THR A 264 2.43 5.70 -8.31
CA THR A 264 3.67 5.51 -9.08
C THR A 264 4.87 5.68 -8.16
N VAL A 265 6.07 5.28 -8.60
CA VAL A 265 7.32 5.56 -7.87
C VAL A 265 7.46 7.05 -7.56
N GLY A 266 6.93 7.90 -8.44
CA GLY A 266 6.95 9.34 -8.29
C GLY A 266 6.03 9.93 -7.24
N ASP A 267 5.00 9.17 -6.84
CA ASP A 267 3.98 9.61 -5.88
C ASP A 267 4.28 9.12 -4.46
N LEU A 268 5.39 8.40 -4.25
CA LEU A 268 5.76 7.81 -2.95
C LEU A 268 6.05 8.87 -1.87
N ILE A 269 6.46 10.07 -2.27
CA ILE A 269 6.71 11.20 -1.36
C ILE A 269 5.56 12.21 -1.52
N PRO A 270 4.67 12.35 -0.52
CA PRO A 270 3.55 13.29 -0.59
C PRO A 270 4.01 14.74 -0.80
N GLY A 271 3.35 15.45 -1.69
CA GLY A 271 3.60 16.88 -1.95
C GLY A 271 4.77 17.17 -2.89
N LEU A 272 5.61 16.18 -3.21
CA LEU A 272 6.67 16.33 -4.20
C LEU A 272 6.09 16.24 -5.62
N ARG A 273 6.50 17.15 -6.51
CA ARG A 273 6.13 17.11 -7.93
C ARG A 273 7.37 16.85 -8.77
N ILE A 274 7.30 15.80 -9.58
CA ILE A 274 8.33 15.51 -10.59
C ILE A 274 8.21 16.52 -11.72
N SER A 275 9.33 17.17 -12.04
CA SER A 275 9.41 18.20 -13.08
C SER A 275 10.49 17.90 -14.14
N ALA A 276 11.37 16.93 -13.87
CA ALA A 276 12.46 16.56 -14.77
C ALA A 276 12.64 15.04 -14.92
N ARG A 277 13.53 14.64 -15.83
CA ARG A 277 13.97 13.25 -16.01
C ARG A 277 15.48 13.17 -15.87
N ASP A 278 15.94 12.11 -15.22
CA ASP A 278 17.36 11.84 -15.09
C ASP A 278 17.98 11.35 -16.40
N SER A 279 19.28 11.59 -16.55
CA SER A 279 20.09 10.93 -17.57
C SER A 279 20.24 9.43 -17.22
N PRO A 280 20.51 8.56 -18.21
CA PRO A 280 20.73 7.13 -17.93
C PRO A 280 21.81 6.85 -16.88
N ASP A 281 22.87 7.66 -16.85
CA ASP A 281 23.95 7.56 -15.87
C ASP A 281 23.48 7.96 -14.47
N ALA A 282 22.76 9.08 -14.34
CA ALA A 282 22.19 9.51 -13.07
C ALA A 282 21.18 8.49 -12.53
N THR A 283 20.30 7.94 -13.37
CA THR A 283 19.36 6.87 -12.99
C THR A 283 20.09 5.63 -12.48
N ARG A 284 21.16 5.19 -13.16
CA ARG A 284 21.96 4.03 -12.72
C ARG A 284 22.59 4.26 -11.35
N LEU A 285 23.15 5.43 -11.13
CA LEU A 285 23.80 5.78 -9.86
C LEU A 285 22.77 5.88 -8.72
N LYS A 286 21.70 6.65 -8.93
CA LYS A 286 20.60 6.82 -7.96
C LYS A 286 19.88 5.51 -7.64
N GLY A 287 19.75 4.61 -8.61
CA GLY A 287 19.13 3.29 -8.46
C GLY A 287 20.02 2.22 -7.81
N SER A 288 21.23 2.57 -7.35
CA SER A 288 22.17 1.64 -6.73
C SER A 288 22.38 1.94 -5.24
N LEU A 289 22.82 0.95 -4.47
CA LEU A 289 23.11 1.14 -3.04
C LEU A 289 24.30 2.09 -2.78
N GLN A 290 25.14 2.36 -3.79
CA GLN A 290 26.27 3.31 -3.67
C GLN A 290 25.79 4.74 -3.40
N ILE A 291 24.55 5.08 -3.77
CA ILE A 291 23.99 6.40 -3.47
C ILE A 291 23.90 6.64 -1.95
N LEU A 292 23.80 5.59 -1.13
CA LEU A 292 23.73 5.72 0.32
C LEU A 292 25.03 6.31 0.90
N ASP A 293 26.19 5.90 0.37
CA ASP A 293 27.49 6.43 0.79
C ASP A 293 27.61 7.92 0.42
N VAL A 294 27.13 8.28 -0.79
CA VAL A 294 27.08 9.67 -1.24
C VAL A 294 26.18 10.51 -0.34
N LEU A 295 24.99 10.02 0.01
CA LEU A 295 24.07 10.73 0.90
C LEU A 295 24.65 10.87 2.31
N ALA A 296 25.25 9.82 2.86
CA ALA A 296 25.91 9.87 4.16
C ALA A 296 27.07 10.88 4.19
N ALA A 297 27.91 10.88 3.14
CA ALA A 297 29.00 11.84 3.01
C ALA A 297 28.48 13.28 2.81
N ALA A 298 27.42 13.48 2.03
CA ALA A 298 26.78 14.78 1.83
C ALA A 298 26.17 15.34 3.12
N ILE A 299 25.61 14.48 3.98
CA ILE A 299 25.14 14.86 5.32
C ILE A 299 26.34 15.20 6.22
N ALA A 300 27.40 14.39 6.20
CA ALA A 300 28.60 14.64 6.98
C ALA A 300 29.31 15.96 6.60
N ASP A 301 29.28 16.37 5.33
CA ASP A 301 29.79 17.67 4.84
C ASP A 301 29.05 18.87 5.47
N ARG A 302 27.86 18.65 6.05
CA ARG A 302 27.09 19.69 6.75
C ARG A 302 27.52 19.87 8.20
N GLN A 303 28.31 18.95 8.73
CA GLN A 303 28.84 19.00 10.09
C GLN A 303 30.22 19.64 10.00
N ARG A 304 30.29 20.94 10.28
CA ARG A 304 31.46 21.76 9.98
C ARG A 304 32.22 22.12 11.24
N VAL A 305 33.51 22.27 11.07
CA VAL A 305 34.43 22.82 12.07
C VAL A 305 34.71 24.27 11.70
N PRO A 306 34.70 25.22 12.64
CA PRO A 306 34.94 26.62 12.34
C PRO A 306 36.37 26.83 11.84
N GLN A 307 36.53 27.57 10.72
CA GLN A 307 37.86 27.90 10.17
C GLN A 307 38.64 28.90 11.05
N SER A 308 37.91 29.71 11.82
CA SER A 308 38.45 30.65 12.80
C SER A 308 37.56 30.59 14.05
N PRO A 309 38.11 30.71 15.26
CA PRO A 309 37.31 30.60 16.48
C PRO A 309 36.16 31.60 16.51
N ILE A 310 34.94 31.11 16.77
CA ILE A 310 33.74 31.93 16.85
C ILE A 310 33.61 32.47 18.27
N ALA A 311 33.62 33.78 18.44
CA ALA A 311 33.49 34.44 19.74
C ALA A 311 32.01 34.60 20.12
N ILE A 312 31.66 34.18 21.34
CA ILE A 312 30.35 34.33 21.96
C ILE A 312 30.51 35.29 23.14
N ASN A 313 29.87 36.45 23.05
CA ASN A 313 30.01 37.53 24.02
C ASN A 313 28.83 37.49 25.00
N LEU A 314 29.08 36.92 26.17
CA LEU A 314 28.17 36.94 27.31
C LEU A 314 28.33 38.26 28.08
N ALA A 315 27.39 38.57 28.96
CA ALA A 315 27.34 39.82 29.72
C ALA A 315 28.63 40.09 30.50
N ASP A 316 29.16 39.06 31.18
CA ASP A 316 30.32 39.17 32.06
C ASP A 316 31.62 38.56 31.50
N THR A 317 31.54 37.86 30.36
CA THR A 317 32.72 37.21 29.76
C THR A 317 32.54 36.92 28.27
N SER A 318 33.63 36.73 27.55
CA SER A 318 33.60 36.22 26.17
C SER A 318 34.19 34.81 26.14
N VAL A 319 33.47 33.86 25.56
CA VAL A 319 33.93 32.48 25.32
C VAL A 319 34.01 32.21 23.82
N ARG A 320 34.64 31.11 23.41
CA ARG A 320 34.84 30.80 22.00
C ARG A 320 34.58 29.34 21.69
N ILE A 321 33.96 29.10 20.53
CA ILE A 321 33.87 27.79 19.89
C ILE A 321 35.07 27.67 18.95
N ASP A 322 36.05 26.86 19.34
CA ASP A 322 37.23 26.55 18.54
C ASP A 322 37.04 25.23 17.78
N ALA A 323 38.00 24.92 16.91
CA ALA A 323 37.96 23.73 16.08
C ALA A 323 37.87 22.45 16.94
N ASP A 324 38.69 22.36 17.99
CA ASP A 324 38.73 21.19 18.88
C ASP A 324 37.39 20.97 19.61
N THR A 325 36.75 22.04 20.07
CA THR A 325 35.42 21.96 20.72
C THR A 325 34.37 21.47 19.75
N ALA A 326 34.34 22.02 18.54
CA ALA A 326 33.37 21.63 17.52
C ALA A 326 33.61 20.18 17.06
N GLU A 327 34.86 19.78 16.85
CA GLU A 327 35.22 18.42 16.45
C GLU A 327 34.82 17.39 17.52
N TRP A 328 35.09 17.69 18.80
CA TRP A 328 34.66 16.82 19.90
C TRP A 328 33.13 16.70 19.95
N ALA A 329 32.40 17.82 19.88
CA ALA A 329 30.94 17.79 19.86
C ALA A 329 30.37 17.02 18.66
N ILE A 330 31.00 17.14 17.48
CA ILE A 330 30.61 16.37 16.29
C ILE A 330 30.84 14.87 16.51
N GLN A 331 31.95 14.47 17.13
CA GLN A 331 32.26 13.07 17.40
C GLN A 331 31.28 12.46 18.40
N GLU A 332 30.94 13.17 19.47
CA GLU A 332 29.93 12.73 20.45
C GLU A 332 28.53 12.61 19.81
N ALA A 333 28.14 13.60 19.01
CA ALA A 333 26.88 13.57 18.27
C ALA A 333 26.82 12.36 17.31
N ARG A 334 27.90 12.06 16.59
CA ARG A 334 27.99 10.86 15.74
C ARG A 334 27.96 9.57 16.56
N ALA A 335 28.60 9.54 17.73
CA ALA A 335 28.65 8.37 18.61
C ALA A 335 27.27 8.00 19.17
N SER A 336 26.34 8.96 19.25
CA SER A 336 24.94 8.72 19.63
C SER A 336 24.18 7.79 18.66
N LYS A 337 24.65 7.68 17.41
CA LYS A 337 24.01 6.93 16.31
C LYS A 337 22.57 7.37 15.99
N GLN A 338 22.20 8.57 16.40
CA GLN A 338 20.91 9.17 16.06
C GLN A 338 20.94 9.80 14.65
N PRO A 339 19.78 10.00 14.00
CA PRO A 339 19.68 10.79 12.78
C PRO A 339 20.25 12.21 12.95
N HIS A 340 20.74 12.82 11.86
CA HIS A 340 21.44 14.13 11.88
C HIS A 340 20.70 15.23 12.67
N ASN A 341 19.39 15.37 12.46
CA ASN A 341 18.61 16.41 13.14
C ASN A 341 18.42 16.11 14.64
N ASP A 342 18.29 14.84 15.02
CA ASP A 342 18.13 14.44 16.42
C ASP A 342 19.47 14.55 17.17
N ALA A 343 20.56 14.12 16.52
CA ALA A 343 21.93 14.23 17.04
C ALA A 343 22.38 15.69 17.27
N ARG A 344 21.70 16.66 16.65
CA ARG A 344 21.91 18.10 16.91
C ARG A 344 21.70 18.44 18.39
N ALA A 345 20.77 17.79 19.08
CA ALA A 345 20.58 18.00 20.51
C ALA A 345 21.85 17.64 21.31
N VAL A 346 22.46 16.49 21.01
CA VAL A 346 23.72 16.06 21.63
C VAL A 346 24.85 17.04 21.32
N PHE A 347 24.96 17.50 20.07
CA PHE A 347 25.94 18.51 19.69
C PHE A 347 25.78 19.79 20.51
N ILE A 348 24.55 20.29 20.65
CA ILE A 348 24.24 21.50 21.43
C ILE A 348 24.58 21.30 22.90
N ASP A 349 24.19 20.18 23.50
CA ASP A 349 24.48 19.87 24.90
C ASP A 349 25.99 19.89 25.18
N VAL A 350 26.76 19.27 24.29
CA VAL A 350 28.23 19.20 24.42
C VAL A 350 28.85 20.59 24.28
N VAL A 351 28.49 21.36 23.25
CA VAL A 351 29.04 22.72 23.05
C VAL A 351 28.64 23.64 24.21
N THR A 352 27.38 23.60 24.63
CA THR A 352 26.85 24.39 25.76
C THR A 352 27.61 24.07 27.04
N TRP A 353 27.83 22.78 27.33
CA TRP A 353 28.61 22.35 28.48
C TRP A 353 30.04 22.90 28.43
N VAL A 354 30.75 22.76 27.30
CA VAL A 354 32.13 23.28 27.16
C VAL A 354 32.19 24.79 27.38
N LEU A 355 31.30 25.54 26.75
CA LEU A 355 31.29 26.99 26.87
C LEU A 355 30.96 27.44 28.29
N THR A 356 30.01 26.76 28.94
CA THR A 356 29.64 27.04 30.33
C THR A 356 30.80 26.78 31.28
N GLU A 357 31.48 25.63 31.19
CA GLU A 357 32.66 25.33 32.01
C GLU A 357 33.79 26.33 31.77
N ARG A 358 34.00 26.78 30.53
CA ARG A 358 34.98 27.83 30.18
C ARG A 358 34.59 29.19 30.76
N ALA A 359 33.32 29.57 30.74
CA ALA A 359 32.81 30.82 31.30
C ALA A 359 32.93 30.83 32.83
N ILE A 360 32.49 29.75 33.49
CA ILE A 360 32.65 29.51 34.93
C ILE A 360 34.12 29.64 35.35
N ALA A 361 35.04 29.04 34.61
CA ALA A 361 36.47 29.13 34.90
C ALA A 361 37.10 30.52 34.67
N LYS A 362 36.42 31.42 33.94
CA LYS A 362 36.84 32.81 33.75
C LYS A 362 36.24 33.73 34.82
N ILE A 363 34.93 33.64 35.05
CA ILE A 363 34.17 34.46 36.02
C ILE A 363 34.56 34.08 37.45
N GLY A 364 34.65 32.79 37.76
CA GLY A 364 34.92 32.30 39.10
C GLY A 364 36.34 32.54 39.61
N ARG A 365 37.28 33.01 38.77
CA ARG A 365 38.66 33.32 39.19
C ARG A 365 38.67 34.49 40.17
N GLY A 366 38.79 34.17 41.46
CA GLY A 366 38.94 35.14 42.54
C GLY A 366 37.64 35.62 43.18
N TRP A 367 36.48 35.14 42.72
CA TRP A 367 35.15 35.54 43.23
C TRP A 367 34.42 34.44 44.01
N LEU A 368 34.68 33.15 43.72
CA LEU A 368 33.98 32.02 44.34
C LEU A 368 34.96 31.02 44.95
N THR A 369 34.69 30.56 46.17
CA THR A 369 35.40 29.45 46.82
C THR A 369 34.84 28.10 46.38
N ARG A 370 35.68 27.05 46.38
CA ARG A 370 35.26 25.69 45.98
C ARG A 370 34.15 25.09 46.86
N ASP A 371 34.01 25.59 48.08
CA ASP A 371 33.04 25.07 49.04
C ASP A 371 31.60 25.55 48.79
N ASP A 372 31.41 26.56 47.92
CA ASP A 372 30.12 27.22 47.73
C ASP A 372 29.31 26.62 46.56
N ARG A 373 28.96 25.35 46.70
CA ARG A 373 28.33 24.54 45.63
C ARG A 373 27.05 25.16 45.05
N ALA A 374 26.21 25.75 45.89
CA ALA A 374 24.95 26.37 45.46
C ALA A 374 25.19 27.58 44.55
N ALA A 375 26.22 28.38 44.82
CA ALA A 375 26.58 29.53 43.99
C ALA A 375 27.11 29.08 42.61
N TRP A 376 27.87 28.00 42.55
CA TRP A 376 28.33 27.41 41.28
C TRP A 376 27.17 26.81 40.46
N GLU A 377 26.19 26.18 41.11
CA GLU A 377 25.00 25.65 40.43
C GLU A 377 24.11 26.78 39.89
N HIS A 378 23.95 27.87 40.66
CA HIS A 378 23.22 29.05 40.20
C HIS A 378 23.89 29.74 39.02
N LEU A 379 25.19 30.03 39.10
CA LEU A 379 25.95 30.63 38.00
C LEU A 379 25.90 29.76 36.73
N ARG A 380 25.95 28.43 36.88
CA ARG A 380 25.81 27.51 35.73
C ARG A 380 24.44 27.64 35.08
N ALA A 381 23.37 27.69 35.85
CA ALA A 381 22.02 27.85 35.33
C ALA A 381 21.86 29.17 34.57
N GLU A 382 22.34 30.29 35.15
CA GLU A 382 22.30 31.60 34.50
C GLU A 382 23.06 31.63 33.17
N LEU A 383 24.26 31.03 33.12
CA LEU A 383 25.06 30.97 31.89
C LEU A 383 24.40 30.09 30.81
N VAL A 384 23.74 29.00 31.20
CA VAL A 384 23.01 28.12 30.27
C VAL A 384 21.80 28.86 29.70
N ASP A 385 21.03 29.56 30.54
CA ASP A 385 19.90 30.38 30.11
C ASP A 385 20.36 31.51 29.17
N GLU A 386 21.44 32.20 29.52
CA GLU A 386 22.02 33.26 28.69
C GLU A 386 22.50 32.73 27.33
N LEU A 387 23.17 31.57 27.30
CA LEU A 387 23.56 30.93 26.04
C LEU A 387 22.33 30.54 25.22
N GLY A 388 21.28 30.04 25.86
CA GLY A 388 20.01 29.67 25.20
C GLY A 388 19.35 30.84 24.47
N ASP A 389 19.42 32.04 25.03
CA ASP A 389 18.83 33.26 24.46
C ASP A 389 19.81 34.05 23.55
N HIS A 390 21.07 33.64 23.46
CA HIS A 390 22.09 34.39 22.71
C HIS A 390 22.04 34.12 21.19
N GLU A 391 21.59 35.11 20.41
CA GLU A 391 21.45 34.99 18.93
C GLU A 391 22.72 34.53 18.21
N GLY A 392 23.89 35.07 18.58
CA GLY A 392 25.17 34.66 17.96
C GLY A 392 25.58 33.23 18.28
N PHE A 393 25.06 32.64 19.37
CA PHE A 393 25.32 31.24 19.72
C PHE A 393 24.41 30.33 18.89
N ALA A 394 23.12 30.67 18.81
CA ALA A 394 22.19 29.98 17.92
C ALA A 394 22.67 30.00 16.45
N ALA A 395 23.13 31.16 15.95
CA ALA A 395 23.68 31.28 14.60
C ALA A 395 24.95 30.43 14.39
N ALA A 396 25.84 30.38 15.38
CA ALA A 396 27.03 29.53 15.31
C ALA A 396 26.66 28.04 15.29
N LEU A 397 25.68 27.62 16.10
CA LEU A 397 25.18 26.25 16.09
C LEU A 397 24.55 25.88 14.73
N ASP A 398 23.79 26.78 14.13
CA ASP A 398 23.21 26.58 12.79
C ASP A 398 24.25 26.55 11.67
N GLU A 399 25.35 27.32 11.80
CA GLU A 399 26.46 27.28 10.85
C GLU A 399 27.23 25.95 10.92
N LEU A 400 27.49 25.46 12.13
CA LEU A 400 28.30 24.25 12.37
C LEU A 400 27.49 22.96 12.24
N TRP A 401 26.21 22.98 12.63
CA TRP A 401 25.29 21.85 12.58
C TRP A 401 23.87 22.32 12.20
N PRO A 402 23.61 22.61 10.92
CA PRO A 402 22.30 23.06 10.46
C PRO A 402 21.25 21.95 10.58
N THR A 403 20.00 22.34 10.85
CA THR A 403 18.85 21.44 10.64
C THR A 403 18.62 21.27 9.14
N LEU A 404 18.48 20.02 8.70
CA LEU A 404 18.36 19.69 7.28
C LEU A 404 16.99 19.12 6.95
N THR A 405 16.50 19.43 5.75
CA THR A 405 15.43 18.70 5.08
C THR A 405 15.99 17.97 3.87
N PRO A 406 15.40 16.84 3.44
CA PRO A 406 15.84 16.12 2.25
C PRO A 406 15.89 17.01 0.99
N GLU A 407 14.90 17.88 0.82
CA GLU A 407 14.79 18.79 -0.33
C GLU A 407 15.96 19.76 -0.40
N VAL A 408 16.30 20.42 0.72
CA VAL A 408 17.40 21.39 0.79
C VAL A 408 18.75 20.69 0.59
N LEU A 409 18.95 19.54 1.25
CA LEU A 409 20.18 18.76 1.13
C LEU A 409 20.45 18.37 -0.34
N LEU A 410 19.45 17.78 -1.00
CA LEU A 410 19.59 17.32 -2.39
C LEU A 410 19.72 18.48 -3.37
N ALA A 411 18.97 19.58 -3.18
CA ALA A 411 19.05 20.72 -4.07
C ALA A 411 20.43 21.37 -4.06
N GLU A 412 21.01 21.57 -2.89
CA GLU A 412 22.35 22.13 -2.74
C GLU A 412 23.45 21.16 -3.15
N LEU A 413 23.24 19.85 -2.94
CA LEU A 413 24.18 18.81 -3.39
C LEU A 413 24.26 18.81 -4.92
N TYR A 414 23.11 18.66 -5.61
CA TYR A 414 23.09 18.48 -7.06
C TYR A 414 23.43 19.75 -7.86
N THR A 415 23.31 20.94 -7.26
CA THR A 415 23.71 22.20 -7.91
C THR A 415 25.21 22.51 -7.73
N SER A 416 25.88 21.89 -6.75
CA SER A 416 27.28 22.17 -6.42
C SER A 416 28.22 21.01 -6.78
N ARG A 417 29.03 21.21 -7.82
CA ARG A 417 30.09 20.25 -8.19
C ARG A 417 31.10 20.02 -7.06
N THR A 418 31.39 21.05 -6.26
CA THR A 418 32.29 20.93 -5.12
C THR A 418 31.72 19.99 -4.06
N ARG A 419 30.43 20.12 -3.74
CA ARG A 419 29.76 19.24 -2.77
C ARG A 419 29.62 17.82 -3.29
N LEU A 420 29.33 17.64 -4.58
CA LEU A 420 29.32 16.31 -5.21
C LEU A 420 30.68 15.63 -5.06
N ARG A 421 31.77 16.33 -5.40
CA ARG A 421 33.13 15.78 -5.24
C ARG A 421 33.48 15.47 -3.79
N ALA A 422 33.12 16.35 -2.85
CA ALA A 422 33.33 16.12 -1.41
C ALA A 422 32.57 14.88 -0.90
N ALA A 423 31.39 14.62 -1.45
CA ALA A 423 30.58 13.44 -1.15
C ALA A 423 31.00 12.18 -1.93
N GLY A 424 32.06 12.22 -2.74
CA GLY A 424 32.47 11.10 -3.60
C GLY A 424 31.49 10.78 -4.73
N ALA A 425 30.64 11.74 -5.08
CA ALA A 425 29.59 11.59 -6.08
C ALA A 425 30.12 11.85 -7.50
N ASP A 426 29.56 11.14 -8.48
CA ASP A 426 29.83 11.37 -9.90
C ASP A 426 29.24 12.70 -10.38
N GLU A 427 29.93 13.39 -11.30
CA GLU A 427 29.44 14.64 -11.90
C GLU A 427 28.16 14.45 -12.72
N ALA A 428 27.83 13.22 -13.13
CA ALA A 428 26.57 12.89 -13.79
C ALA A 428 25.33 13.22 -12.96
N LEU A 429 25.46 13.37 -11.63
CA LEU A 429 24.38 13.79 -10.73
C LEU A 429 24.16 15.31 -10.71
N TRP A 430 25.05 16.09 -11.31
CA TRP A 430 24.95 17.54 -11.33
C TRP A 430 23.79 18.02 -12.20
N ARG A 431 23.08 19.05 -11.74
CA ARG A 431 22.03 19.74 -12.51
C ARG A 431 22.00 21.23 -12.20
N ALA A 432 21.48 22.02 -13.14
CA ALA A 432 21.36 23.47 -13.00
C ALA A 432 20.30 23.87 -11.95
N GLU A 433 19.16 23.17 -11.93
CA GLU A 433 18.04 23.44 -11.02
C GLU A 433 17.97 22.36 -9.94
N GLY A 434 18.28 22.73 -8.70
CA GLY A 434 18.40 21.81 -7.56
C GLY A 434 17.08 21.19 -7.12
N ASP A 435 15.96 21.81 -7.43
CA ASP A 435 14.59 21.41 -7.07
C ASP A 435 13.82 20.78 -8.24
N ALA A 436 14.47 20.55 -9.38
CA ALA A 436 13.89 19.86 -10.53
C ALA A 436 13.76 18.35 -10.26
N TRP A 437 12.81 17.93 -9.42
CA TRP A 437 12.70 16.54 -8.97
C TRP A 437 12.47 15.54 -10.11
N THR A 438 13.13 14.39 -10.01
CA THR A 438 13.17 13.32 -11.01
C THR A 438 12.69 12.00 -10.41
N VAL A 439 12.32 11.05 -11.27
CA VAL A 439 12.03 9.66 -10.91
C VAL A 439 12.72 8.69 -11.85
#